data_AF-A0AAD4W9F3-F1
#
_entry.id   AF-A0AAD4W9F3-F1
#
_cell.length_a   1.000
_cell.length_b   1.000
_cell.length_c   1.000
_cell.angle_alpha   90.00
_cell.angle_beta   90.00
_cell.angle_gamma   90.00
#
_symmetry.space_group_name_H-M   'P 1'
#
loop_
_entity.id
_entity.type
_entity.pdbx_description
1 polymer ?
#
loop_
_entity_poly.entity_id
_entity_poly.type
_entity_poly.pdbx_seq_one_letter_code
_entity_poly.pdbx_strand_id
1 'polypeptide(L)'
;MHMALLDRAKVHQRGVDPTPVQQVVDGLEDMGPVLVMGDLGLGQFGVSILGSSRWLEAQATHDVIIGMIPVFGYFARFLIDPGATHSFIAHRFVPYASVKPTLIAGRFSISLPTEDVLFADMVFKDSFVQVGNAVLEADLIPLDLVDLDFILGME
;
A
#
# COMPACT_ATOMS: atom_id res chain seq x y z
N MET A 1 44.18 -35.81 -15.20
CA MET A 1 44.07 -34.66 -14.28
C MET A 1 42.74 -33.98 -14.57
N HIS A 2 41.74 -34.15 -13.72
CA HIS A 2 41.38 -33.22 -12.61
C HIS A 2 40.68 -31.98 -13.21
N MET A 3 39.43 -31.60 -12.94
CA MET A 3 38.42 -31.86 -11.89
C MET A 3 37.04 -31.46 -12.45
N ALA A 4 35.99 -32.27 -12.24
CA ALA A 4 34.88 -32.06 -11.29
C ALA A 4 33.94 -30.90 -11.66
N LEU A 5 32.70 -31.20 -12.08
CA LEU A 5 31.54 -31.29 -11.19
C LEU A 5 31.42 -30.06 -10.28
N LEU A 6 30.52 -29.14 -10.63
CA LEU A 6 29.35 -28.88 -9.80
C LEU A 6 28.44 -27.88 -10.51
N ASP A 7 27.31 -28.44 -10.94
CA ASP A 7 25.99 -27.82 -10.92
C ASP A 7 25.88 -26.92 -9.68
N ARG A 8 26.20 -25.64 -9.83
CA ARG A 8 25.81 -24.65 -8.83
C ARG A 8 24.33 -24.40 -9.08
N ALA A 9 23.54 -25.24 -8.43
CA ALA A 9 22.29 -24.80 -7.83
C ALA A 9 22.44 -23.32 -7.51
N LYS A 10 21.66 -22.47 -8.20
CA LYS A 10 21.40 -21.13 -7.69
C LYS A 10 20.88 -21.40 -6.29
N VAL A 11 21.76 -21.16 -5.33
CA VAL A 11 21.41 -21.05 -3.93
C VAL A 11 20.21 -20.14 -3.96
N HIS A 12 19.05 -20.72 -3.66
CA HIS A 12 17.89 -20.00 -3.22
C HIS A 12 18.39 -19.33 -1.94
N GLN A 13 19.10 -18.20 -2.10
CA GLN A 13 19.11 -17.18 -1.07
C GLN A 13 17.62 -17.07 -0.79
N ARG A 14 17.19 -17.40 0.43
CA ARG A 14 15.89 -16.94 0.88
C ARG A 14 15.96 -15.45 0.63
N GLY A 15 15.37 -15.02 -0.48
CA GLY A 15 15.14 -13.62 -0.72
C GLY A 15 14.42 -13.18 0.54
N VAL A 16 14.90 -12.11 1.15
CA VAL A 16 14.01 -11.36 2.01
C VAL A 16 12.80 -11.08 1.13
N ASP A 17 11.64 -11.63 1.49
CA ASP A 17 10.42 -11.36 0.73
C ASP A 17 10.31 -9.83 0.64
N PRO A 18 10.09 -9.28 -0.57
CA PRO A 18 10.03 -7.84 -0.74
C PRO A 18 8.96 -7.29 0.21
N THR A 19 9.28 -6.18 0.89
CA THR A 19 8.30 -5.51 1.75
C THR A 19 7.06 -5.17 0.90
N PRO A 20 5.85 -5.11 1.47
CA PRO A 20 4.69 -4.84 0.62
C PRO A 20 4.77 -3.43 -0.04
N VAL A 21 5.56 -2.50 0.53
CA VAL A 21 5.92 -1.22 -0.10
C VAL A 21 6.72 -1.48 -1.39
N GLN A 22 7.74 -2.33 -1.32
CA GLN A 22 8.53 -2.70 -2.50
C GLN A 22 7.68 -3.44 -3.54
N GLN A 23 6.78 -4.33 -3.11
CA GLN A 23 5.85 -5.02 -4.03
C GLN A 23 4.95 -4.05 -4.78
N VAL A 24 4.45 -3.01 -4.11
CA VAL A 24 3.68 -1.94 -4.77
C VAL A 24 4.55 -1.15 -5.73
N VAL A 25 5.74 -0.73 -5.31
CA VAL A 25 6.66 0.01 -6.19
C VAL A 25 6.95 -0.79 -7.46
N ASP A 26 7.34 -2.06 -7.31
CA ASP A 26 7.60 -2.98 -8.43
C ASP A 26 6.35 -3.16 -9.31
N GLY A 27 5.17 -3.34 -8.70
CA GLY A 27 3.91 -3.51 -9.43
C GLY A 27 3.41 -2.25 -10.14
N LEU A 28 3.91 -1.08 -9.79
CA LEU A 28 3.57 0.18 -10.42
C LEU A 28 4.60 0.58 -11.51
N GLU A 29 5.85 0.12 -11.45
CA GLU A 29 6.86 0.37 -12.49
C GLU A 29 6.44 -0.15 -13.88
N ASP A 30 5.71 -1.28 -13.91
CA ASP A 30 5.20 -1.90 -15.13
C ASP A 30 4.02 -1.14 -15.77
N MET A 31 3.40 -0.18 -15.07
CA MET A 31 2.24 0.58 -15.57
C MET A 31 2.62 1.86 -16.33
N GLY A 32 3.92 2.15 -16.47
CA GLY A 32 4.40 3.41 -17.02
C GLY A 32 4.28 4.57 -16.01
N PRO A 33 4.24 5.84 -16.47
CA PRO A 33 4.33 7.00 -15.58
C PRO A 33 3.12 7.14 -14.64
N VAL A 34 3.32 6.93 -13.33
CA VAL A 34 2.29 7.09 -12.29
C VAL A 34 2.58 8.32 -11.41
N LEU A 35 1.58 9.15 -11.12
CA LEU A 35 1.75 10.24 -10.16
C LEU A 35 1.73 9.72 -8.73
N VAL A 36 2.84 9.91 -8.03
CA VAL A 36 2.97 9.57 -6.61
C VAL A 36 3.49 10.83 -5.90
N MET A 37 2.88 11.16 -4.77
CA MET A 37 3.30 12.19 -3.83
C MET A 37 4.08 11.52 -2.70
N GLY A 38 5.32 11.94 -2.50
CA GLY A 38 6.15 11.49 -1.38
C GLY A 38 6.76 12.68 -0.66
N ASP A 39 7.13 12.48 0.60
CA ASP A 39 8.03 13.43 1.28
C ASP A 39 9.44 13.26 0.69
N LEU A 40 9.99 14.35 0.17
CA LEU A 40 11.35 14.37 -0.41
C LEU A 40 12.45 14.55 0.64
N GLY A 41 12.14 14.41 1.93
CA GLY A 41 13.13 14.50 3.03
C GLY A 41 13.51 15.90 3.44
N LEU A 42 12.72 16.90 3.05
CA LEU A 42 12.92 18.31 3.41
C LEU A 42 11.65 18.95 4.00
N GLY A 43 10.66 18.13 4.42
CA GLY A 43 9.36 18.64 4.86
C GLY A 43 8.54 19.23 3.71
N GLN A 44 8.77 18.72 2.50
CA GLN A 44 8.12 19.19 1.27
C GLN A 44 7.53 17.99 0.53
N PHE A 45 6.21 18.06 0.26
CA PHE A 45 5.54 17.08 -0.59
C PHE A 45 5.96 17.29 -2.04
N GLY A 46 6.71 16.34 -2.59
CA GLY A 46 7.09 16.32 -3.99
C GLY A 46 6.10 15.51 -4.82
N VAL A 47 5.77 15.99 -6.02
CA VAL A 47 5.10 15.17 -7.05
C VAL A 47 6.18 14.56 -7.93
N SER A 48 6.22 13.25 -7.99
CA SER A 48 7.13 12.50 -8.86
C SER A 48 6.31 11.57 -9.78
N ILE A 49 6.94 11.09 -10.86
CA ILE A 49 6.30 10.22 -11.89
C ILE A 49 6.94 8.83 -11.92
N LEU A 50 6.32 7.80 -11.33
CA LEU A 50 6.93 6.49 -11.10
C LEU A 50 7.46 5.90 -12.42
N GLY A 51 8.64 5.27 -12.38
CA GLY A 51 9.36 4.81 -13.58
C GLY A 51 10.35 5.85 -14.16
N SER A 52 10.57 6.98 -13.48
CA SER A 52 11.61 7.96 -13.84
C SER A 52 12.81 7.92 -12.88
N SER A 53 14.01 8.26 -13.37
CA SER A 53 15.27 8.29 -12.61
C SER A 53 15.25 9.20 -11.37
N ARG A 54 14.26 10.09 -11.26
CA ARG A 54 14.04 11.02 -10.15
C ARG A 54 13.46 10.37 -8.89
N TRP A 55 12.92 9.14 -9.00
CA TRP A 55 12.40 8.36 -7.86
C TRP A 55 13.45 7.72 -7.00
N LEU A 56 14.52 7.23 -7.62
CA LEU A 56 15.62 6.59 -6.92
C LEU A 56 16.27 7.55 -5.90
N GLU A 57 16.17 8.87 -6.15
CA GLU A 57 16.66 9.93 -5.26
C GLU A 57 15.67 10.31 -4.15
N ALA A 58 14.36 10.14 -4.36
CA ALA A 58 13.30 10.44 -3.39
C ALA A 58 13.07 9.32 -2.35
N GLN A 59 13.77 8.19 -2.49
CA GLN A 59 13.56 6.96 -1.74
C GLN A 59 14.15 6.95 -0.31
N ALA A 60 14.50 8.10 0.27
CA ALA A 60 15.49 8.11 1.34
C ALA A 60 15.05 8.50 2.75
N THR A 61 13.80 8.91 3.04
CA THR A 61 13.56 9.45 4.41
C THR A 61 12.22 9.20 5.09
N HIS A 62 11.13 8.84 4.42
CA HIS A 62 9.90 8.43 5.12
C HIS A 62 9.17 7.36 4.32
N ASP A 63 8.93 6.19 4.95
CA ASP A 63 8.37 4.97 4.34
C ASP A 63 6.90 5.08 3.90
N VAL A 64 6.38 6.30 3.77
CA VAL A 64 4.99 6.60 3.46
C VAL A 64 4.86 6.95 1.99
N ILE A 65 4.03 6.19 1.27
CA ILE A 65 3.77 6.42 -0.17
C ILE A 65 2.34 6.93 -0.34
N ILE A 66 2.17 8.11 -0.92
CA ILE A 66 0.85 8.62 -1.34
C ILE A 66 0.80 8.61 -2.87
N GLY A 67 -0.30 8.20 -3.47
CA GLY A 67 -0.41 8.25 -4.93
C GLY A 67 -1.83 8.22 -5.43
N MET A 68 -2.00 8.39 -6.75
CA MET A 68 -3.29 8.22 -7.42
C MET A 68 -3.15 7.16 -8.51
N ILE A 69 -3.79 6.01 -8.32
CA ILE A 69 -3.69 4.86 -9.22
C ILE A 69 -5.06 4.22 -9.45
N PRO A 70 -5.23 3.41 -10.50
CA PRO A 70 -6.42 2.59 -10.64
C PRO A 70 -6.48 1.52 -9.54
N VAL A 71 -7.54 1.54 -8.74
CA VAL A 71 -7.94 0.48 -7.79
C VAL A 71 -9.34 0.03 -8.17
N PHE A 72 -9.54 -1.29 -8.34
CA PHE A 72 -10.77 -1.86 -8.91
C PHE A 72 -11.22 -1.22 -10.24
N GLY A 73 -10.27 -0.70 -11.03
CA GLY A 73 -10.54 0.00 -12.29
C GLY A 73 -10.95 1.47 -12.15
N TYR A 74 -10.97 2.03 -10.93
CA TYR A 74 -11.25 3.45 -10.66
C TYR A 74 -10.01 4.15 -10.12
N PHE A 75 -9.74 5.37 -10.57
CA PHE A 75 -8.66 6.16 -9.97
C PHE A 75 -8.98 6.47 -8.51
N ALA A 76 -8.08 6.04 -7.63
CA ALA A 76 -8.18 6.17 -6.20
C ALA A 76 -6.90 6.78 -5.65
N ARG A 77 -7.03 7.72 -4.70
CA ARG A 77 -5.92 8.24 -3.92
C ARG A 77 -5.63 7.31 -2.76
N PHE A 78 -4.43 6.75 -2.70
CA PHE A 78 -4.05 5.83 -1.63
C PHE A 78 -2.89 6.39 -0.83
N LEU A 79 -2.76 5.89 0.40
CA LEU A 79 -1.66 6.10 1.32
C LEU A 79 -1.19 4.72 1.78
N ILE A 80 0.09 4.39 1.64
CA ILE A 80 0.73 3.27 2.33
C ILE A 80 1.41 3.85 3.55
N ASP A 81 0.97 3.43 4.74
CA ASP A 81 1.46 3.93 6.02
C ASP A 81 1.95 2.76 6.88
N PRO A 82 3.27 2.50 6.90
CA PRO A 82 3.83 1.47 7.78
C PRO A 82 3.62 1.74 9.27
N GLY A 83 3.29 2.96 9.67
CA GLY A 83 2.92 3.32 11.04
C GLY A 83 1.46 3.06 11.38
N ALA A 84 0.61 2.75 10.39
CA ALA A 84 -0.78 2.43 10.61
C ALA A 84 -0.96 0.97 11.02
N THR A 85 -1.69 0.74 12.12
CA THR A 85 -2.01 -0.60 12.64
C THR A 85 -3.19 -1.27 11.94
N HIS A 86 -3.94 -0.51 11.15
CA HIS A 86 -5.11 -1.00 10.42
C HIS A 86 -5.17 -0.33 9.05
N SER A 87 -5.80 -1.02 8.10
CA SER A 87 -6.09 -0.46 6.78
C SER A 87 -7.52 0.08 6.72
N PHE A 88 -7.71 1.15 5.96
CA PHE A 88 -8.96 1.89 5.85
C PHE A 88 -9.39 2.05 4.39
N ILE A 89 -10.70 2.03 4.17
CA ILE A 89 -11.34 2.24 2.86
C ILE A 89 -12.41 3.33 2.96
N ALA A 90 -12.43 4.23 2.00
CA ALA A 90 -13.49 5.24 1.89
C ALA A 90 -14.83 4.57 1.57
N HIS A 91 -15.93 5.01 2.20
CA HIS A 91 -17.26 4.45 1.96
C HIS A 91 -17.67 4.39 0.47
N ARG A 92 -17.23 5.35 -0.34
CA ARG A 92 -17.51 5.37 -1.80
C ARG A 92 -16.84 4.22 -2.57
N PHE A 93 -15.82 3.57 -2.01
CA PHE A 93 -15.15 2.41 -2.60
C PHE A 93 -15.64 1.07 -2.08
N VAL A 94 -16.42 1.05 -0.98
CA VAL A 94 -17.02 -0.16 -0.42
C VAL A 94 -17.80 -1.01 -1.45
N PRO A 95 -18.59 -0.44 -2.38
CA PRO A 95 -19.30 -1.23 -3.38
C PRO A 95 -18.39 -2.04 -4.33
N TYR A 96 -17.10 -1.70 -4.40
CA TYR A 96 -16.12 -2.38 -5.26
C TYR A 96 -15.29 -3.43 -4.51
N ALA A 97 -15.38 -3.50 -3.18
CA ALA A 97 -14.75 -4.55 -2.40
C ALA A 97 -15.34 -5.92 -2.79
N SER A 98 -14.45 -6.90 -3.03
CA SER A 98 -14.81 -8.25 -3.48
C SER A 98 -15.36 -9.16 -2.37
N VAL A 99 -15.22 -8.73 -1.11
CA VAL A 99 -15.62 -9.46 0.09
C VAL A 99 -16.81 -8.79 0.77
N LYS A 100 -17.59 -9.57 1.53
CA LYS A 100 -18.71 -9.04 2.32
C LYS A 100 -18.19 -8.44 3.64
N PRO A 101 -18.76 -7.33 4.12
CA PRO A 101 -18.40 -6.80 5.42
C PRO A 101 -18.83 -7.77 6.52
N THR A 102 -17.99 -7.91 7.54
CA THR A 102 -18.28 -8.63 8.77
C THR A 102 -18.48 -7.63 9.90
N LEU A 103 -19.56 -7.78 10.66
CA LEU A 103 -19.78 -7.01 11.88
C LEU A 103 -18.82 -7.51 12.96
N ILE A 104 -18.15 -6.60 13.62
CA ILE A 104 -17.15 -6.95 14.65
C ILE A 104 -17.83 -6.89 16.02
N ALA A 105 -17.41 -7.76 16.94
CA ALA A 105 -17.94 -7.77 18.29
C ALA A 105 -17.42 -6.54 19.07
N GLY A 106 -18.13 -5.43 18.97
CA GLY A 106 -17.77 -4.14 19.57
C GLY A 106 -17.59 -3.02 18.53
N ARG A 107 -17.13 -1.85 18.98
CA ARG A 107 -16.70 -0.74 18.11
C ARG A 107 -15.20 -0.54 18.26
N PHE A 108 -14.48 -0.41 17.15
CA PHE A 108 -13.10 0.08 17.14
C PHE A 108 -13.12 1.58 17.39
N SER A 109 -12.31 2.06 18.32
CA SER A 109 -11.94 3.48 18.38
C SER A 109 -10.68 3.69 17.56
N ILE A 110 -10.74 4.57 16.57
CA ILE A 110 -9.63 4.90 15.71
C ILE A 110 -9.22 6.32 16.06
N SER A 111 -8.06 6.45 16.68
CA SER A 111 -7.49 7.76 17.00
C SER A 111 -6.82 8.31 15.75
N LEU A 112 -7.34 9.42 15.24
CA LEU A 112 -6.69 10.17 14.18
C LEU A 112 -5.56 11.03 14.76
N PRO A 113 -4.54 11.39 13.95
CA PRO A 113 -3.51 12.35 14.37
C PRO A 113 -4.06 13.72 14.78
N THR A 114 -5.29 14.06 14.39
CA THR A 114 -6.01 15.29 14.76
C THR A 114 -6.60 15.24 16.17
N GLU A 115 -6.33 14.19 16.96
CA GLU A 115 -6.96 13.86 18.25
C GLU A 115 -8.46 13.48 18.15
N ASP A 116 -9.02 13.46 16.95
CA ASP A 116 -10.36 12.95 16.72
C ASP A 116 -10.41 11.42 16.91
N VAL A 117 -11.52 10.92 17.42
CA VAL A 117 -11.77 9.48 17.55
C VAL A 117 -12.94 9.10 16.66
N LEU A 118 -12.68 8.24 15.69
CA LEU A 118 -13.70 7.66 14.83
C LEU A 118 -14.08 6.27 15.33
N PHE A 119 -15.31 5.85 15.04
CA PHE A 119 -15.79 4.53 15.42
C PHE A 119 -16.19 3.71 14.21
N ALA A 120 -15.73 2.46 14.17
CA ALA A 120 -16.11 1.48 13.16
C ALA A 120 -16.57 0.16 13.80
N ASP A 121 -17.61 -0.45 13.24
CA ASP A 121 -18.15 -1.75 13.65
C ASP A 121 -18.18 -2.78 12.52
N MET A 122 -17.66 -2.42 11.34
CA MET A 122 -17.55 -3.29 10.17
C MET A 122 -16.11 -3.38 9.69
N VAL A 123 -15.73 -4.56 9.19
CA VAL A 123 -14.46 -4.81 8.50
C VAL A 123 -14.69 -5.71 7.30
N PHE A 124 -13.98 -5.42 6.22
CA PHE A 124 -13.85 -6.28 5.06
C PHE A 124 -12.58 -7.10 5.22
N LYS A 125 -12.72 -8.32 5.73
CA LYS A 125 -11.57 -9.18 6.02
C LYS A 125 -10.98 -9.82 4.78
N ASP A 126 -9.68 -10.09 4.83
CA ASP A 126 -8.94 -10.80 3.77
C ASP A 126 -9.19 -10.15 2.38
N SER A 127 -9.26 -8.81 2.36
CA SER A 127 -9.58 -8.06 1.14
C SER A 127 -8.34 -7.98 0.26
N PHE A 128 -8.50 -8.35 -1.01
CA PHE A 128 -7.48 -8.12 -2.02
C PHE A 128 -7.65 -6.74 -2.65
N VAL A 129 -6.70 -5.85 -2.40
CA VAL A 129 -6.60 -4.52 -3.01
C VAL A 129 -5.62 -4.61 -4.17
N GLN A 130 -6.13 -4.46 -5.39
CA GLN A 130 -5.29 -4.37 -6.57
C GLN A 130 -4.72 -2.95 -6.70
N VAL A 131 -3.39 -2.86 -6.62
CA VAL A 131 -2.59 -1.63 -6.68
C VAL A 131 -1.67 -1.76 -7.89
N GLY A 132 -2.11 -1.27 -9.04
CA GLY A 132 -1.44 -1.55 -10.30
C GLY A 132 -1.44 -3.05 -10.63
N ASN A 133 -0.24 -3.64 -10.81
CA ASN A 133 -0.06 -5.08 -11.01
C ASN A 133 0.16 -5.84 -9.69
N ALA A 134 0.34 -5.13 -8.58
CA ALA A 134 0.45 -5.73 -7.26
C ALA A 134 -0.95 -6.01 -6.68
N VAL A 135 -1.04 -7.08 -5.91
CA VAL A 135 -2.23 -7.41 -5.11
C VAL A 135 -1.80 -7.44 -3.66
N LEU A 136 -2.39 -6.56 -2.86
CA LEU A 136 -2.18 -6.50 -1.42
C LEU A 136 -3.35 -7.13 -0.70
N GLU A 137 -3.09 -7.97 0.27
CA GLU A 137 -4.09 -8.52 1.18
C GLU A 137 -4.16 -7.65 2.43
N ALA A 138 -5.35 -7.19 2.80
CA ALA A 138 -5.56 -6.35 3.99
C ALA A 138 -6.97 -6.47 4.55
N ASP A 139 -7.09 -6.29 5.86
CA ASP A 139 -8.38 -6.06 6.52
C ASP A 139 -8.77 -4.58 6.38
N LEU A 140 -9.84 -4.29 5.63
CA LEU A 140 -10.24 -2.91 5.34
C LEU A 140 -11.40 -2.46 6.23
N ILE A 141 -11.16 -1.40 7.00
CA ILE A 141 -12.17 -0.77 7.86
C ILE A 141 -12.78 0.43 7.13
N PRO A 142 -14.11 0.48 6.92
CA PRO A 142 -14.76 1.61 6.27
C PRO A 142 -14.70 2.88 7.13
N LEU A 143 -14.22 3.97 6.55
CA LEU A 143 -14.16 5.29 7.19
C LEU A 143 -14.59 6.41 6.23
N ASP A 144 -15.01 7.53 6.82
CA ASP A 144 -15.21 8.79 6.12
C ASP A 144 -13.85 9.47 5.84
N LEU A 145 -13.15 8.98 4.83
CA LEU A 145 -11.91 9.57 4.34
C LEU A 145 -12.23 10.76 3.40
N VAL A 146 -11.71 11.94 3.71
CA VAL A 146 -11.97 13.18 2.95
C VAL A 146 -11.06 13.29 1.73
N ASP A 147 -9.74 13.20 1.94
CA ASP A 147 -8.73 13.43 0.89
C ASP A 147 -8.18 12.16 0.27
N LEU A 148 -8.45 11.01 0.90
CA LEU A 148 -7.97 9.69 0.53
C LEU A 148 -9.13 8.73 0.21
N ASP A 149 -8.80 7.67 -0.51
CA ASP A 149 -9.67 6.55 -0.85
C ASP A 149 -9.29 5.32 -0.04
N PHE A 150 -7.99 5.10 0.14
CA PHE A 150 -7.42 3.96 0.84
C PHE A 150 -6.26 4.40 1.74
N ILE A 151 -6.19 3.82 2.92
CA ILE A 151 -4.99 3.82 3.76
C ILE A 151 -4.63 2.36 3.97
N LEU A 152 -3.43 1.97 3.59
CA LEU A 152 -2.95 0.60 3.69
C LEU A 152 -1.87 0.55 4.77
N GLY A 153 -2.25 -0.02 5.91
CA GLY A 153 -1.33 -0.41 6.97
C GLY A 153 -0.55 -1.66 6.56
N MET A 154 0.66 -1.79 7.09
CA MET A 154 1.65 -2.78 6.63
C MET A 154 1.93 -3.89 7.66
N GLU A 155 1.14 -3.94 8.72
CA GLU A 155 1.30 -4.88 9.84
C GLU A 155 1.03 -6.34 9.45
#